data_AF-A0AAU6WWP3-F1
#
_entry.id   AF-A0AAU6WWP3-F1
#
_cell.length_a   1.000
_cell.length_b   1.000
_cell.length_c   1.000
_cell.angle_alpha   90.00
_cell.angle_beta   90.00
_cell.angle_gamma   90.00
#
_symmetry.space_group_name_H-M   'P 1'
#
loop_
_entity.id
_entity.type
_entity.pdbx_description
1 polymer ?
#
loop_
_entity_poly.entity_id
_entity_poly.type
_entity_poly.pdbx_seq_one_letter_code
_entity_poly.pdbx_strand_id
1 'polypeptide(L)'
;MTQDNKMMDWGQYIKESFFDAWGKSTPVDLSDYAFLFQHHFDVSAIESQVIKMISEAEIPGTAERYHRIRLRKSIQIFIDVILNISDDGKHINNKNITHAKLILQKREDCIYA
;
A
#
# COMPACT_ATOMS: atom_id res chain seq x y z
N MET A 1 -28.37 -16.14 14.70
CA MET A 1 -27.10 -15.49 15.09
C MET A 1 -26.51 -14.91 13.82
N THR A 2 -26.82 -13.66 13.51
CA THR A 2 -26.15 -12.92 12.44
C THR A 2 -24.73 -12.66 12.92
N GLN A 3 -23.74 -13.35 12.35
CA GLN A 3 -22.37 -12.88 12.45
C GLN A 3 -22.37 -11.50 11.81
N ASP A 4 -22.21 -10.45 12.63
CA ASP A 4 -21.79 -9.16 12.13
C ASP A 4 -20.49 -9.41 11.37
N ASN A 5 -20.59 -9.49 10.04
CA ASN A 5 -19.45 -9.43 9.14
C ASN A 5 -18.86 -8.04 9.31
N LYS A 6 -18.02 -7.88 10.34
CA LYS A 6 -17.25 -6.67 10.53
C LYS A 6 -16.35 -6.59 9.30
N MET A 7 -16.73 -5.72 8.36
CA MET A 7 -15.93 -5.45 7.18
C MET A 7 -14.49 -5.18 7.63
N MET A 8 -13.53 -5.76 6.92
CA MET A 8 -12.13 -5.44 7.11
C MET A 8 -11.96 -3.92 7.01
N ASP A 9 -11.25 -3.35 7.99
CA ASP A 9 -10.77 -1.98 7.90
C ASP A 9 -9.58 -1.97 6.92
N TRP A 10 -9.88 -1.64 5.66
CA TRP A 10 -8.89 -1.63 4.59
C TRP A 10 -7.86 -0.51 4.79
N GLY A 11 -8.30 0.64 5.29
CA GLY A 11 -7.41 1.73 5.67
C GLY A 11 -6.36 1.29 6.69
N GLN A 12 -6.77 0.58 7.74
CA GLN A 12 -5.86 -0.01 8.72
C GLN A 12 -4.97 -1.10 8.11
N TYR A 13 -5.53 -2.02 7.32
CA TYR A 13 -4.76 -3.09 6.68
C TYR A 13 -3.65 -2.56 5.75
N ILE A 14 -3.94 -1.50 4.99
CA ILE A 14 -2.97 -0.84 4.10
C ILE A 14 -1.82 -0.24 4.91
N LYS A 15 -2.15 0.50 5.98
CA LYS A 15 -1.15 1.12 6.87
C LYS A 15 -0.27 0.05 7.51
N GLU A 16 -0.87 -0.98 8.12
CA GLU A 16 -0.13 -2.08 8.75
C GLU A 16 0.78 -2.81 7.76
N SER A 17 0.27 -3.10 6.56
CA SER A 17 1.05 -3.73 5.49
C SER A 17 2.24 -2.85 5.06
N PHE A 18 2.08 -1.53 5.06
CA PHE A 18 3.14 -0.59 4.78
C PHE A 18 4.23 -0.60 5.87
N PHE A 19 3.83 -0.44 7.14
CA PHE A 19 4.76 -0.48 8.27
C PHE A 19 5.52 -1.81 8.36
N ASP A 20 4.82 -2.94 8.16
CA ASP A 20 5.41 -4.27 8.16
C ASP A 20 6.45 -4.44 7.04
N ALA A 21 6.13 -4.02 5.82
CA ALA A 21 7.06 -4.09 4.70
C ALA A 21 8.26 -3.15 4.90
N TRP A 22 8.05 -1.94 5.43
CA TRP A 22 9.13 -1.00 5.71
C TRP A 22 10.13 -1.55 6.72
N GLY A 23 9.64 -1.97 7.88
CA GLY A 23 10.49 -2.48 8.96
C GLY A 23 11.23 -3.77 8.61
N LYS A 24 10.76 -4.52 7.61
CA LYS A 24 11.48 -5.68 7.06
C LYS A 24 12.57 -5.31 6.05
N SER A 25 12.40 -4.20 5.34
CA SER A 25 13.30 -3.82 4.25
C SER A 25 14.41 -2.87 4.66
N THR A 26 14.25 -2.09 5.74
CA THR A 26 15.29 -1.15 6.21
C THR A 26 15.29 -0.99 7.73
N PRO A 27 16.46 -0.77 8.37
CA PRO A 27 16.55 -0.39 9.77
C PRO A 27 16.24 1.10 10.03
N VAL A 28 16.04 1.91 8.98
CA VAL A 28 15.72 3.34 9.13
C VAL A 28 14.32 3.49 9.72
N ASP A 29 14.21 4.29 10.79
CA ASP A 29 12.91 4.58 11.39
C ASP A 29 12.03 5.40 10.42
N LEU A 30 10.80 4.93 10.23
CA LEU A 30 9.80 5.57 9.38
C LEU A 30 9.16 6.79 10.04
N SER A 31 9.27 6.94 11.37
CA SER A 31 8.59 7.99 12.14
C SER A 31 8.88 9.39 11.60
N ASP A 32 10.13 9.67 11.22
CA ASP A 32 10.58 10.93 10.62
C ASP A 32 9.96 11.21 9.23
N TYR A 33 9.47 10.18 8.54
CA TYR A 33 8.97 10.26 7.17
C TYR A 33 7.48 9.92 7.04
N ALA A 34 6.84 9.46 8.13
CA ALA A 34 5.46 8.97 8.12
C ALA A 34 4.48 9.99 7.53
N PHE A 35 4.70 11.29 7.76
CA PHE A 35 3.89 12.36 7.19
C PHE A 35 4.02 12.46 5.66
N LEU A 36 5.22 12.24 5.11
CA LEU A 36 5.45 12.26 3.66
C LEU A 36 4.70 11.07 3.02
N PHE A 37 4.82 9.90 3.61
CA PHE A 37 4.13 8.71 3.13
C PHE A 37 2.61 8.85 3.21
N GLN A 38 2.07 9.38 4.32
CA GLN A 38 0.64 9.65 4.44
C GLN A 38 0.13 10.64 3.38
N HIS A 39 0.95 11.62 2.98
CA HIS A 39 0.55 12.58 1.95
C HIS A 39 0.55 11.98 0.54
N HIS A 40 1.50 11.09 0.24
CA HIS A 40 1.66 10.53 -1.11
C HIS A 40 0.90 9.23 -1.34
N PHE A 41 0.68 8.48 -0.26
CA PHE A 41 -0.09 7.24 -0.24
C PHE A 41 -1.53 7.59 0.12
N ASP A 42 -2.35 7.85 -0.89
CA ASP A 42 -3.78 8.16 -0.73
C ASP A 42 -4.55 6.91 -0.30
N VAL A 43 -4.42 6.56 0.99
CA VAL A 43 -5.00 5.36 1.61
C VAL A 43 -6.51 5.33 1.35
N SER A 44 -7.18 6.47 1.48
CA SER A 44 -8.63 6.59 1.29
C SER A 44 -9.06 6.30 -0.14
N ALA A 45 -8.30 6.75 -1.14
CA ALA A 45 -8.59 6.42 -2.53
C ALA A 45 -8.40 4.93 -2.83
N ILE A 46 -7.31 4.34 -2.34
CA ILE A 46 -7.03 2.90 -2.50
C ILE A 46 -8.10 2.05 -1.80
N GLU A 47 -8.45 2.40 -0.56
CA GLU A 47 -9.53 1.75 0.20
C GLU A 47 -10.85 1.81 -0.56
N SER A 48 -11.25 2.99 -1.03
CA SER A 48 -12.50 3.17 -1.78
C SER A 48 -12.52 2.31 -3.05
N GLN A 49 -11.40 2.24 -3.77
CA GLN A 49 -11.26 1.43 -4.96
C GLN A 49 -11.39 -0.07 -4.65
N VAL A 50 -10.75 -0.55 -3.58
CA VAL A 50 -10.79 -1.95 -3.15
C VAL A 50 -12.19 -2.35 -2.72
N ILE A 51 -12.85 -1.53 -1.87
CA ILE A 51 -14.22 -1.76 -1.42
C ILE A 51 -15.16 -1.86 -2.63
N LYS A 52 -15.02 -0.95 -3.59
CA LYS A 52 -15.82 -0.98 -4.82
C LYS A 52 -15.60 -2.28 -5.60
N MET A 53 -14.35 -2.64 -5.90
CA MET A 53 -14.03 -3.84 -6.67
C MET A 53 -14.53 -5.13 -6.00
N ILE A 54 -14.48 -5.21 -4.67
CA ILE A 54 -15.01 -6.35 -3.91
C ILE A 54 -16.54 -6.39 -3.96
N SER A 55 -17.18 -5.23 -3.82
CA SER A 55 -18.65 -5.14 -3.83
C SER A 55 -19.26 -5.50 -5.19
N GLU A 56 -18.52 -5.28 -6.28
CA GLU A 56 -18.93 -5.58 -7.66
C GLU A 56 -18.56 -7.01 -8.08
N ALA A 57 -17.84 -7.76 -7.25
CA ALA A 57 -17.37 -9.10 -7.60
C ALA A 57 -18.46 -10.18 -7.41
N GLU A 58 -18.48 -11.16 -8.32
CA GLU A 58 -19.38 -12.32 -8.24
C GLU A 58 -19.19 -13.14 -6.95
N ILE A 59 -17.95 -13.22 -6.46
CA ILE A 59 -17.59 -13.91 -5.22
C ILE A 59 -16.75 -12.97 -4.33
N PRO A 60 -17.38 -12.18 -3.44
CA PRO A 60 -16.69 -11.16 -2.63
C PRO A 60 -15.52 -11.69 -1.81
N GLY A 61 -15.63 -12.88 -1.21
CA GLY A 61 -14.54 -13.47 -0.43
C GLY A 61 -13.29 -13.82 -1.25
N THR A 62 -13.46 -14.23 -2.51
CA THR A 62 -12.35 -14.48 -3.43
C THR A 62 -11.70 -13.16 -3.86
N ALA A 63 -12.51 -12.14 -4.16
CA ALA A 63 -12.03 -10.81 -4.51
C ALA A 63 -11.24 -10.18 -3.36
N GLU A 64 -11.75 -10.25 -2.13
CA GLU A 64 -11.05 -9.79 -0.93
C GLU A 64 -9.67 -10.44 -0.80
N ARG A 65 -9.60 -11.78 -0.88
CA ARG A 65 -8.32 -12.51 -0.80
C ARG A 65 -7.36 -12.08 -1.91
N TYR A 66 -7.85 -11.90 -3.13
CA TYR A 66 -7.06 -11.43 -4.27
C TYR A 66 -6.49 -10.03 -4.01
N HIS A 67 -7.32 -9.08 -3.58
CA HIS A 67 -6.92 -7.70 -3.33
C HIS A 67 -5.96 -7.58 -2.14
N ARG A 68 -6.11 -8.38 -1.08
CA ARG A 68 -5.14 -8.47 0.02
C ARG A 68 -3.73 -8.83 -0.48
N ILE A 69 -3.62 -9.82 -1.36
CA ILE A 69 -2.35 -10.29 -1.93
C ILE A 69 -1.75 -9.22 -2.85
N ARG A 70 -2.57 -8.63 -3.72
CA ARG A 70 -2.14 -7.58 -4.65
C ARG A 70 -1.63 -6.35 -3.92
N LEU A 71 -2.36 -5.86 -2.91
CA LEU A 71 -1.95 -4.70 -2.11
C LEU A 71 -0.59 -4.92 -1.46
N ARG A 72 -0.36 -6.07 -0.81
CA ARG A 72 0.93 -6.38 -0.20
C ARG A 72 2.07 -6.37 -1.22
N LYS A 73 1.84 -6.93 -2.41
CA LYS A 73 2.84 -6.90 -3.49
C LYS A 73 3.10 -5.48 -3.97
N SER A 74 2.06 -4.68 -4.19
CA SER A 74 2.19 -3.28 -4.62
C SER A 74 2.95 -2.44 -3.59
N ILE A 75 2.63 -2.59 -2.31
CA ILE A 75 3.32 -1.92 -1.20
C ILE A 75 4.79 -2.32 -1.16
N GLN A 76 5.10 -3.62 -1.26
CA GLN A 76 6.49 -4.08 -1.28
C GLN A 76 7.27 -3.48 -2.44
N ILE A 77 6.72 -3.52 -3.66
CA ILE A 77 7.37 -2.94 -4.84
C ILE A 77 7.62 -1.45 -4.65
N PHE A 78 6.63 -0.72 -4.12
CA PHE A 78 6.77 0.71 -3.86
C PHE A 78 7.91 0.98 -2.87
N ILE A 79 7.99 0.22 -1.78
CA ILE A 79 9.05 0.34 -0.78
C ILE A 79 10.41 0.00 -1.39
N ASP A 80 10.53 -1.10 -2.12
CA ASP A 80 11.78 -1.51 -2.78
C ASP A 80 12.29 -0.42 -3.73
N VAL A 81 11.39 0.21 -4.50
CA VAL A 81 11.74 1.32 -5.38
C VAL A 81 12.22 2.53 -4.59
N ILE A 82 11.55 2.87 -3.48
CA ILE A 82 11.96 3.99 -2.62
C ILE A 82 13.34 3.74 -2.02
N LEU A 83 13.60 2.56 -1.47
CA LEU A 83 14.88 2.24 -0.85
C LEU A 83 16.01 2.31 -1.87
N ASN A 84 15.79 1.77 -3.07
CA ASN A 84 16.76 1.83 -4.16
C ASN A 84 17.14 3.26 -4.56
N ILE A 85 16.19 4.20 -4.57
CA ILE A 85 16.45 5.60 -4.97
C ILE A 85 16.82 6.52 -3.79
N SER A 86 16.74 6.04 -2.55
CA SER A 86 16.96 6.82 -1.33
C SER A 86 18.13 6.35 -0.46
N ASP A 87 19.05 5.53 -1.01
CA ASP A 87 20.16 4.92 -0.28
C ASP A 87 19.65 4.18 0.97
N ASP A 88 18.80 3.17 0.75
CA ASP A 88 18.19 2.32 1.77
C ASP A 88 17.40 3.09 2.83
N GLY A 89 16.77 4.20 2.42
CA GLY A 89 15.92 5.03 3.28
C GLY A 89 16.64 6.21 3.95
N LYS A 90 17.96 6.36 3.78
CA LYS A 90 18.72 7.47 4.40
C LYS A 90 18.41 8.85 3.81
N HIS A 91 17.88 8.89 2.58
CA HIS A 91 17.66 10.13 1.83
C HIS A 91 16.23 10.22 1.27
N ILE A 92 15.23 9.98 2.11
CA ILE A 92 13.82 10.08 1.71
C ILE A 92 13.39 11.54 1.60
N ASN A 93 12.70 11.86 0.51
CA ASN A 93 12.09 13.17 0.26
C ASN A 93 10.91 13.03 -0.73
N ASN A 94 10.18 14.12 -0.93
CA ASN A 94 9.03 14.17 -1.85
C ASN A 94 9.35 13.72 -3.28
N LYS A 95 10.54 14.05 -3.79
CA LYS A 95 10.95 13.70 -5.16
C LYS A 95 11.10 12.19 -5.29
N ASN A 96 11.75 11.55 -4.32
CA ASN A 96 11.94 10.11 -4.31
C ASN A 96 10.61 9.37 -4.20
N ILE A 97 9.73 9.80 -3.29
CA ILE A 97 8.40 9.20 -3.12
C ILE A 97 7.55 9.35 -4.39
N THR A 98 7.53 10.54 -5.00
CA THR A 98 6.83 10.77 -6.27
C THR A 98 7.38 9.90 -7.39
N HIS A 99 8.71 9.77 -7.48
CA HIS A 99 9.34 8.91 -8.49
C HIS A 99 8.94 7.44 -8.30
N ALA A 100 8.95 6.94 -7.07
CA ALA A 100 8.52 5.58 -6.79
C ALA A 100 7.06 5.33 -7.18
N LYS A 101 6.18 6.31 -6.93
CA LYS A 101 4.78 6.26 -7.38
C LYS A 101 4.67 6.20 -8.90
N LEU A 102 5.41 7.05 -9.63
CA LEU A 102 5.43 7.03 -11.09
C LEU A 102 5.94 5.70 -11.66
N ILE A 103 6.92 5.08 -11.01
CA ILE A 103 7.38 3.73 -11.40
C ILE A 103 6.27 2.72 -11.18
N LEU A 104 5.60 2.78 -10.02
CA LEU A 104 4.49 1.89 -9.69
C LEU A 104 3.33 2.02 -10.70
N GLN A 105 3.01 3.24 -11.13
CA GLN A 105 1.93 3.54 -12.09
C GLN A 105 2.18 3.00 -13.50
N LYS A 106 3.46 2.83 -13.86
CA LYS A 106 3.83 2.26 -15.16
C LYS A 106 3.79 0.74 -15.18
N ARG A 107 3.59 0.10 -14.03
CA ARG A 107 3.58 -1.35 -13.93
C ARG A 107 2.16 -1.89 -14.13
N GLU A 108 1.99 -2.71 -15.16
CA GLU A 108 0.72 -3.37 -15.47
C GLU A 108 0.26 -4.33 -14.35
N ASP A 109 1.19 -4.83 -13.53
CA ASP A 109 0.90 -5.72 -12.41
C ASP A 109 0.51 -4.99 -11.12
N CYS A 110 0.52 -3.65 -11.11
CA CYS A 110 0.18 -2.83 -9.96
C CYS A 110 -1.13 -2.03 -10.18
N ILE A 111 -2.19 -2.49 -9.52
CA ILE A 111 -3.57 -1.99 -9.72
C ILE A 111 -3.85 -0.71 -8.90
N TYR A 112 -3.01 -0.40 -7.90
CA TYR A 112 -3.27 0.60 -6.86
C TYR A 112 -2.29 1.78 -6.86
N ALA A 113 -1.74 2.11 -8.03
CA ALA A 113 -0.65 3.07 -8.18
C ALA A 113 -1.11 4.52 -8.38
#